data_AF-A0A6L8EYN6-F1
#
_entry.id   AF-A0A6L8EYN6-F1
#
_cell.length_a   1.000
_cell.length_b   1.000
_cell.length_c   1.000
_cell.angle_alpha   90.00
_cell.angle_beta   90.00
_cell.angle_gamma   90.00
#
_symmetry.space_group_name_H-M   'P 1'
#
loop_
_entity.id
_entity.type
_entity.pdbx_description
1 polymer ?
#
loop_
_entity_poly.entity_id
_entity_poly.type
_entity_poly.pdbx_seq_one_letter_code
_entity_poly.pdbx_strand_id
1 'polypeptide(L)'
;MAFVSTSQLDGDENTGFPIPPDLAIEVLSPTDVQWRVVDKAFAYLNAGTPLVWVLDPRSKTVTVYRSENDMALLTREDTLTGEDVVPGFTCPVSQLFE
;
A
#
# COMPACT_ATOMS: atom_id res chain seq x y z
N MET A 1 7.59 -0.67 1.72
CA MET A 1 7.86 0.79 1.64
C MET A 1 6.69 1.52 2.26
N ALA A 2 6.89 2.71 2.83
CA ALA A 2 5.83 3.47 3.50
C ALA A 2 5.88 4.94 3.05
N PHE A 3 4.72 5.56 2.93
CA PHE A 3 4.53 6.98 2.64
C PHE A 3 3.81 7.65 3.81
N VAL A 4 4.35 8.78 4.27
CA VAL A 4 3.80 9.60 5.36
C VAL A 4 3.62 11.01 4.81
N SER A 5 2.43 11.59 4.98
CA SER A 5 2.15 12.98 4.62
C SER A 5 2.97 13.93 5.48
N THR A 6 3.45 15.03 4.88
CA THR A 6 4.19 16.09 5.58
C THR A 6 3.39 16.74 6.71
N SER A 7 2.06 16.69 6.66
CA SER A 7 1.19 17.18 7.73
C SER A 7 1.24 16.34 9.01
N GLN A 8 1.79 15.13 8.95
CA GLN A 8 1.94 14.23 10.10
C GLN A 8 3.36 14.21 10.67
N LEU A 9 4.29 14.95 10.07
CA LEU A 9 5.68 14.98 10.50
C LEU A 9 5.88 16.06 11.56
N ASP A 10 5.78 15.67 12.83
CA ASP A 10 6.33 16.40 13.96
C ASP A 10 7.47 15.56 14.57
N GLY A 11 8.72 15.76 14.16
CA GLY A 11 9.86 15.01 14.71
C GLY A 11 11.16 15.03 13.90
N ASP A 12 12.22 14.51 14.51
CA ASP A 12 13.53 14.27 13.88
C ASP A 12 13.42 13.12 12.86
N GLU A 13 13.70 13.41 11.58
CA GLU A 13 13.68 12.45 10.46
C GLU A 13 14.59 11.22 10.68
N ASN A 14 15.50 11.30 11.65
CA ASN A 14 16.44 10.24 12.00
C ASN A 14 15.92 9.26 13.07
N THR A 15 14.74 9.53 13.63
CA THR A 15 14.03 8.63 14.55
C THR A 15 12.77 8.09 13.87
N GLY A 16 12.55 6.78 13.90
CA GLY A 16 11.34 6.18 13.34
C GLY A 16 10.10 6.86 13.91
N PHE A 17 9.22 7.34 13.04
CA PHE A 17 8.00 8.02 13.46
C PHE A 17 7.06 6.98 14.09
N PRO A 18 6.60 7.17 15.35
CA PRO A 18 5.69 6.25 16.02
C PRO A 18 4.23 6.46 15.57
N ILE A 19 4.04 6.77 14.29
CA ILE A 19 2.74 6.97 13.65
C ILE A 19 2.59 6.00 12.48
N PRO A 20 1.38 5.46 12.25
CA PRO A 20 1.13 4.66 11.06
C PRO A 20 1.33 5.52 9.81
N PRO A 21 1.83 4.96 8.70
CA PRO A 21 1.88 5.69 7.44
C PRO A 21 0.47 5.94 6.89
N ASP A 22 0.34 6.97 6.08
CA ASP A 22 -0.87 7.24 5.30
C ASP A 22 -1.07 6.19 4.20
N LEU A 23 0.03 5.74 3.57
CA LEU A 23 0.02 4.66 2.59
C LEU A 23 1.14 3.66 2.90
N ALA A 24 0.77 2.38 3.06
CA ALA A 24 1.72 1.28 3.13
C ALA A 24 1.76 0.51 1.80
N ILE A 25 2.96 0.18 1.33
CA ILE A 25 3.16 -0.59 0.10
C ILE A 25 3.98 -1.84 0.41
N GLU A 26 3.36 -3.00 0.25
CA GLU A 26 3.99 -4.31 0.33
C GLU A 26 4.14 -4.91 -1.08
N VAL A 27 5.32 -5.43 -1.39
CA VAL A 27 5.60 -6.10 -2.67
C VAL A 27 5.90 -7.56 -2.36
N LEU A 28 5.13 -8.48 -2.95
CA LEU A 28 5.31 -9.91 -2.73
C LEU A 28 6.68 -10.35 -3.24
N SER A 29 7.45 -10.99 -2.36
CA SER A 29 8.64 -11.74 -2.76
C SER A 29 8.24 -13.11 -3.33
N PRO A 30 9.09 -13.73 -4.17
CA PRO A 30 8.84 -15.07 -4.69
C PRO A 30 8.64 -16.15 -3.61
N THR A 31 9.16 -15.91 -2.41
CA THR A 31 9.08 -16.84 -1.26
C THR A 31 7.96 -16.51 -0.30
N ASP A 32 7.26 -15.39 -0.48
CA ASP A 32 6.19 -15.01 0.43
C ASP A 32 5.00 -15.96 0.32
N VAL A 33 4.46 -16.29 1.49
CA VAL A 33 3.21 -17.02 1.60
C VAL A 33 2.07 -16.00 1.67
N GLN A 34 1.08 -16.16 0.80
CA GLN A 34 0.02 -15.17 0.57
C GLN A 34 -0.68 -14.72 1.86
N TRP A 35 -0.98 -15.64 2.79
CA TRP A 35 -1.63 -15.32 4.07
C TRP A 35 -0.79 -14.36 4.93
N ARG A 36 0.53 -14.47 4.91
CA ARG A 36 1.42 -13.62 5.71
C ARG A 36 1.43 -12.17 5.22
N VAL A 37 1.14 -11.95 3.95
CA VAL A 37 1.05 -10.60 3.38
C VAL A 37 -0.30 -9.97 3.68
N VAL A 38 -1.37 -10.77 3.68
CA VAL A 38 -2.68 -10.32 4.16
C VAL A 38 -2.58 -9.90 5.63
N ASP A 39 -1.94 -10.71 6.48
CA ASP A 39 -1.72 -10.37 7.89
C ASP A 39 -0.95 -9.04 8.07
N LYS A 40 0.07 -8.80 7.24
CA LYS A 40 0.79 -7.52 7.24
C LYS A 40 -0.09 -6.36 6.82
N ALA A 41 -0.87 -6.52 5.74
CA ALA A 41 -1.78 -5.48 5.28
C ALA A 41 -2.79 -5.13 6.38
N PHE A 42 -3.35 -6.14 7.05
CA PHE A 42 -4.26 -5.94 8.17
C PHE A 42 -3.57 -5.34 9.38
N ALA A 43 -2.29 -5.65 9.65
CA ALA A 43 -1.53 -4.98 10.70
C ALA A 43 -1.40 -3.47 10.46
N TYR A 44 -1.16 -3.03 9.21
CA TYR A 44 -1.15 -1.61 8.87
C TYR A 44 -2.53 -0.96 9.04
N LEU A 45 -3.59 -1.59 8.52
CA LEU A 45 -4.96 -1.08 8.66
C LEU A 45 -5.35 -0.95 10.14
N ASN A 46 -5.05 -1.96 10.96
CA ASN A 46 -5.32 -1.95 12.40
C ASN A 46 -4.46 -0.93 13.16
N ALA A 47 -3.29 -0.58 12.64
CA ALA A 47 -2.46 0.50 13.17
C ALA A 47 -2.97 1.90 12.78
N GLY A 48 -3.95 2.01 11.88
CA GLY A 48 -4.56 3.27 11.44
C GLY A 48 -4.14 3.74 10.06
N THR A 49 -3.39 2.95 9.29
CA THR A 49 -3.08 3.27 7.89
C THR A 49 -4.37 3.18 7.05
N PRO A 50 -4.79 4.26 6.37
CA PRO A 50 -6.05 4.29 5.62
C PRO A 50 -5.98 3.55 4.27
N LEU A 51 -4.79 3.38 3.69
CA LEU A 51 -4.63 2.75 2.38
C LEU A 51 -3.40 1.83 2.37
N VAL A 52 -3.59 0.59 1.91
CA VAL A 52 -2.50 -0.37 1.74
C VAL A 52 -2.53 -0.94 0.34
N TRP A 53 -1.38 -0.92 -0.34
CA TRP A 53 -1.19 -1.58 -1.62
C TRP A 53 -0.35 -2.83 -1.46
N VAL A 54 -0.86 -3.95 -1.97
CA VAL A 54 -0.12 -5.20 -2.08
C VAL A 54 0.12 -5.49 -3.54
N LEU A 55 1.37 -5.41 -3.99
CA LEU A 55 1.77 -5.70 -5.35
C LEU A 55 2.19 -7.17 -5.45
N ASP A 56 1.65 -7.88 -6.43
CA ASP A 56 2.09 -9.23 -6.79
C ASP A 56 2.80 -9.20 -8.16
N PRO A 57 4.14 -9.23 -8.20
CA PRO A 57 4.89 -9.25 -9.46
C PRO A 57 4.66 -10.49 -10.32
N ARG A 58 4.21 -11.62 -9.74
CA ARG A 58 3.97 -12.86 -10.49
C ARG A 58 2.69 -12.79 -11.30
N SER A 59 1.60 -12.37 -10.65
CA SER A 59 0.31 -12.17 -11.33
C SER A 59 0.20 -10.80 -12.01
N LYS A 60 1.14 -9.89 -11.72
CA LYS A 60 1.14 -8.49 -12.20
C LYS A 60 -0.14 -7.77 -11.81
N THR A 61 -0.52 -7.90 -10.55
CA THR A 61 -1.72 -7.30 -9.97
C THR A 61 -1.38 -6.44 -8.77
N VAL A 62 -2.28 -5.53 -8.43
CA VAL A 62 -2.23 -4.74 -7.20
C VAL A 62 -3.53 -4.92 -6.46
N THR A 63 -3.46 -5.35 -5.22
CA THR A 63 -4.62 -5.34 -4.31
C THR A 63 -4.58 -4.08 -3.47
N VAL A 64 -5.63 -3.28 -3.59
CA VAL A 64 -5.85 -2.05 -2.82
C VAL A 64 -6.74 -2.39 -1.64
N TYR A 65 -6.26 -2.19 -0.41
CA TYR A 65 -7.03 -2.36 0.82
C TYR A 65 -7.34 -1.01 1.44
N ARG A 66 -8.62 -0.78 1.75
CA ARG A 66 -9.13 0.38 2.49
C ARG A 66 -9.61 -0.02 3.89
N SER A 67 -10.03 -1.28 4.04
CA SER A 67 -10.30 -1.94 5.32
C SER A 67 -10.20 -3.45 5.15
N GLU A 68 -10.34 -4.23 6.22
CA GLU A 68 -10.37 -5.70 6.15
C GLU A 68 -11.52 -6.23 5.26
N ASN A 69 -12.57 -5.42 5.04
CA ASN A 69 -13.76 -5.79 4.28
C ASN A 69 -13.95 -4.97 2.99
N ASP A 70 -13.05 -4.03 2.69
CA ASP A 70 -13.08 -3.20 1.49
C ASP A 70 -11.72 -3.29 0.79
N MET A 71 -11.72 -4.03 -0.30
CA MET A 71 -10.55 -4.24 -1.13
C MET A 71 -10.92 -4.34 -2.61
N ALA A 72 -10.02 -3.87 -3.46
CA ALA A 72 -10.12 -3.98 -4.91
C ALA A 72 -8.87 -4.63 -5.49
N LEU A 73 -9.05 -5.63 -6.36
CA LEU A 73 -7.98 -6.20 -7.15
C LEU A 73 -7.91 -5.44 -8.48
N LEU A 74 -6.75 -4.87 -8.77
CA LEU A 74 -6.45 -4.20 -10.02
C LEU A 74 -5.53 -5.07 -10.88
N THR A 75 -5.87 -5.23 -12.15
CA THR A 75 -5.06 -5.92 -13.16
C THR A 75 -4.29 -4.92 -14.00
N ARG A 76 -3.49 -5.40 -14.98
CA ARG A 76 -2.64 -4.54 -15.80
C ARG A 76 -3.42 -3.54 -16.67
N GLU A 77 -4.68 -3.83 -16.92
CA GLU A 77 -5.61 -3.01 -17.69
C GLU A 77 -6.18 -1.84 -16.87
N ASP A 78 -6.02 -1.88 -15.55
CA ASP A 78 -6.54 -0.89 -14.64
C ASP A 78 -5.53 0.24 -14.34
N THR A 79 -6.03 1.28 -13.68
CA THR A 79 -5.24 2.41 -13.20
C THR A 79 -5.25 2.43 -11.68
N LEU A 80 -4.07 2.42 -11.07
CA LEU A 80 -3.88 2.60 -9.64
C LEU A 80 -3.97 4.10 -9.32
N THR A 81 -4.75 4.45 -8.29
CA THR A 81 -4.88 5.83 -7.83
C THR A 81 -4.51 5.93 -6.36
N GLY A 82 -4.05 7.11 -5.93
CA GLY A 82 -3.78 7.43 -4.52
C GLY A 82 -5.04 7.70 -3.68
N GLU A 83 -6.21 7.72 -4.31
CA GLU A 83 -7.49 8.09 -3.69
C GLU A 83 -7.36 9.43 -2.94
N ASP A 84 -8.03 9.56 -1.79
CA ASP A 84 -7.92 10.75 -0.93
C ASP A 84 -6.61 10.78 -0.12
N VAL A 85 -5.83 9.69 -0.12
CA VAL A 85 -4.61 9.52 0.67
C VAL A 85 -3.39 10.14 -0.01
N VAL A 86 -3.25 9.94 -1.33
CA VAL A 86 -2.22 10.59 -2.16
C VAL A 86 -2.92 11.30 -3.32
N PRO A 87 -3.55 12.47 -3.07
CA PRO A 87 -4.39 13.13 -4.05
C PRO A 87 -3.65 13.42 -5.36
N GLY A 88 -4.30 13.08 -6.47
CA GLY A 88 -3.75 13.31 -7.82
C GLY A 88 -2.74 12.25 -8.28
N PHE A 89 -2.34 11.29 -7.42
CA PHE A 89 -1.54 10.16 -7.88
C PHE A 89 -2.38 9.24 -8.78
N THR A 90 -1.82 8.93 -9.95
CA THR A 90 -2.39 7.99 -10.91
C THR A 90 -1.27 7.28 -11.65
N CYS A 91 -1.39 5.96 -11.83
CA CYS A 91 -0.41 5.14 -12.52
C CYS A 91 -1.11 3.93 -13.17
N PRO A 92 -0.97 3.72 -14.50
CA PRO A 92 -1.37 2.47 -15.13
C PRO A 92 -0.67 1.29 -14.45
N VAL A 93 -1.44 0.28 -14.02
CA VAL A 93 -0.89 -0.87 -13.28
C VAL A 93 0.17 -1.60 -14.11
N SER A 94 0.03 -1.63 -15.43
CA SER A 94 1.01 -2.22 -16.33
C SER A 94 2.44 -1.68 -16.14
N GLN A 95 2.60 -0.39 -15.84
CA GLN A 95 3.89 0.29 -15.70
C GLN A 95 4.63 -0.09 -14.41
N LEU A 96 3.93 -0.62 -13.41
CA LEU A 96 4.53 -1.04 -12.14
C LEU A 96 5.36 -2.33 -12.28
N PHE A 97 5.25 -3.03 -13.41
CA PHE A 97 5.83 -4.35 -13.65
C PHE A 97 6.66 -4.43 -14.95
N GLU A 98 7.09 -3.28 -15.46
CA GLU A 98 7.97 -3.14 -16.65
C GLU A 98 9.45 -3.06 -16.28
#